data_AF-A0A354ISQ6-F1
#
_entry.id   AF-A0A354ISQ6-F1
#
_cell.length_a   1.000
_cell.length_b   1.000
_cell.length_c   1.000
_cell.angle_alpha   90.00
_cell.angle_beta   90.00
_cell.angle_gamma   90.00
#
_symmetry.space_group_name_H-M   'P 1'
#
loop_
_entity.id
_entity.type
_entity.pdbx_description
1 polymer ?
#
loop_
_entity_poly.entity_id
_entity_poly.type
_entity_poly.pdbx_seq_one_letter_code
_entity_poly.pdbx_strand_id
1 'polypeptide(L)'
;TSPNALLTDGLAEYTALMTLRRSLGSTAMRRYLRQDLQAYLLGRATATGREAPLAQAGLEPWLAQRKGGLALYLLQDQLGEDRVNAVLRAFLARHGADAGTGTGTGTAADLVADLRAAAPADKAYLVHDLFEAVVLYENRADSASARRRPDGKYEVTLHASAAKLRTGGALEQQLPLADYIEFGVDDRDGNPLVRDRRLVRERTLVLSFIVDAQPGRAGIDPDHKLIDKKPTDNMVPVDNE
;
A
#
# COMPACT_ATOMS: atom_id res chain seq x y z
N THR A 1 9.07 -26.42 10.29
CA THR A 1 8.58 -25.06 10.00
C THR A 1 7.26 -25.21 9.27
N SER A 2 6.19 -24.57 9.72
CA SER A 2 4.93 -24.56 8.95
C SER A 2 5.18 -23.92 7.58
N PRO A 3 4.54 -24.43 6.50
CA PRO A 3 4.68 -23.82 5.18
C PRO A 3 4.18 -22.37 5.23
N ASN A 4 4.99 -21.44 4.70
CA ASN A 4 4.63 -20.04 4.58
C ASN A 4 4.46 -19.70 3.09
N ALA A 5 3.26 -19.29 2.69
CA ALA A 5 2.93 -19.02 1.29
C ALA A 5 3.31 -17.60 0.81
N LEU A 6 3.94 -16.75 1.64
CA LEU A 6 4.46 -15.45 1.20
C LEU A 6 5.50 -15.61 0.08
N LEU A 7 6.40 -16.58 0.23
CA LEU A 7 7.48 -16.84 -0.73
C LEU A 7 6.98 -17.45 -2.05
N THR A 8 5.77 -18.02 -2.06
CA THR A 8 5.15 -18.56 -3.28
C THR A 8 4.10 -17.58 -3.80
N ASP A 9 2.99 -17.48 -3.09
CA ASP A 9 1.76 -16.83 -3.53
C ASP A 9 1.92 -15.31 -3.48
N GLY A 10 2.55 -14.78 -2.43
CA GLY A 10 2.81 -13.35 -2.28
C GLY A 10 3.78 -12.82 -3.34
N LEU A 11 4.90 -13.52 -3.57
CA LEU A 11 5.85 -13.18 -4.64
C LEU A 11 5.24 -13.34 -6.04
N ALA A 12 4.40 -14.36 -6.26
CA ALA A 12 3.68 -14.54 -7.51
C ALA A 12 2.70 -13.40 -7.79
N GLU A 13 1.88 -13.02 -6.80
CA GLU A 13 0.93 -11.91 -6.94
C GLU A 13 1.67 -10.58 -7.18
N TYR A 14 2.73 -10.31 -6.41
CA TYR A 14 3.57 -9.13 -6.63
C TYR A 14 4.12 -9.08 -8.06
N THR A 15 4.66 -10.20 -8.56
CA THR A 15 5.19 -10.28 -9.93
C THR A 15 4.09 -10.04 -10.98
N ALA A 16 2.88 -10.54 -10.74
CA ALA A 16 1.73 -10.28 -11.60
C ALA A 16 1.34 -8.80 -11.61
N LEU A 17 1.26 -8.16 -10.43
CA LEU A 17 0.98 -6.72 -10.30
C LEU A 17 2.03 -5.87 -11.01
N MET A 18 3.32 -6.20 -10.89
CA MET A 18 4.39 -5.46 -11.56
C MET A 18 4.38 -5.66 -13.09
N THR A 19 4.01 -6.86 -13.56
CA THR A 19 3.82 -7.13 -14.99
C THR A 19 2.65 -6.31 -15.56
N LEU A 20 1.52 -6.26 -14.84
CA LEU A 20 0.37 -5.43 -15.20
C LEU A 20 0.75 -3.96 -15.22
N ARG A 21 1.47 -3.46 -14.22
CA ARG A 21 1.94 -2.07 -14.16
C ARG A 21 2.82 -1.72 -15.35
N ARG A 22 3.74 -2.60 -15.74
CA ARG A 22 4.61 -2.39 -16.91
C ARG A 22 3.82 -2.36 -18.22
N SER A 23 2.77 -3.18 -18.34
CA SER A 23 1.95 -3.28 -19.55
C SER A 23 0.91 -2.17 -19.67
N LEU A 24 0.32 -1.73 -18.57
CA LEU A 24 -0.87 -0.86 -18.55
C LEU A 24 -0.61 0.52 -17.95
N GLY A 25 0.57 0.73 -17.34
CA GLY A 25 0.93 1.95 -16.64
C GLY A 25 0.39 2.03 -15.21
N SER A 26 0.95 2.97 -14.44
CA SER A 26 0.63 3.13 -13.00
C SER A 26 -0.84 3.46 -12.74
N THR A 27 -1.48 4.27 -13.59
CA THR A 27 -2.89 4.67 -13.41
C THR A 27 -3.84 3.48 -13.44
N ALA A 28 -3.57 2.48 -14.28
CA ALA A 28 -4.38 1.26 -14.37
C ALA A 28 -4.31 0.41 -13.08
N MET A 29 -3.23 0.52 -12.31
CA MET A 29 -3.01 -0.28 -11.11
C MET A 29 -4.02 -0.02 -10.00
N ARG A 30 -4.59 1.19 -9.94
CA ARG A 30 -5.67 1.53 -8.99
C ARG A 30 -6.77 0.48 -8.95
N ARG A 31 -7.20 -0.04 -10.11
CA ARG A 31 -8.25 -1.06 -10.18
C ARG A 31 -7.82 -2.37 -9.54
N TYR A 32 -6.61 -2.84 -9.84
CA TYR A 32 -6.09 -4.11 -9.38
C TYR A 32 -5.76 -4.09 -7.88
N LEU A 33 -5.11 -3.02 -7.40
CA LEU A 33 -4.84 -2.84 -5.97
C LEU A 33 -6.14 -2.75 -5.16
N ARG A 34 -7.16 -2.05 -5.68
CA ARG A 34 -8.49 -2.04 -5.05
C ARG A 34 -9.12 -3.43 -4.98
N GLN A 35 -8.98 -4.23 -6.03
CA GLN A 35 -9.51 -5.61 -6.05
C GLN A 35 -8.83 -6.49 -5.00
N ASP A 36 -7.50 -6.42 -4.92
CA ASP A 36 -6.75 -7.16 -3.90
C ASP A 36 -7.08 -6.70 -2.48
N LEU A 37 -7.20 -5.40 -2.27
CA LEU A 37 -7.53 -4.84 -0.96
C LEU A 37 -8.94 -5.28 -0.54
N GLN A 38 -9.92 -5.27 -1.45
CA GLN A 38 -11.27 -5.78 -1.17
C GLN A 38 -11.26 -7.28 -0.84
N ALA A 39 -10.50 -8.09 -1.60
CA ALA A 39 -10.39 -9.52 -1.35
C ALA A 39 -9.72 -9.83 0.00
N TYR A 40 -8.67 -9.08 0.36
CA TYR A 40 -8.02 -9.14 1.66
C TYR A 40 -9.00 -8.80 2.79
N LEU A 41 -9.68 -7.66 2.70
CA LEU A 41 -10.61 -7.20 3.74
C LEU A 41 -11.81 -8.15 3.92
N LEU A 42 -12.33 -8.70 2.83
CA LEU A 42 -13.39 -9.71 2.88
C LEU A 42 -12.91 -10.99 3.56
N GLY A 43 -11.75 -11.51 3.14
CA GLY A 43 -11.16 -12.70 3.75
C GLY A 43 -10.92 -12.50 5.25
N ARG A 44 -10.34 -11.36 5.63
CA ARG A 44 -10.14 -10.96 7.02
C ARG A 44 -11.44 -10.89 7.82
N ALA A 45 -12.51 -10.33 7.25
CA ALA A 45 -13.81 -10.20 7.93
C ALA A 45 -14.51 -11.56 8.15
N THR A 46 -14.24 -12.54 7.30
CA THR A 46 -14.84 -13.88 7.37
C THR A 46 -13.96 -14.92 8.06
N ALA A 47 -12.72 -14.57 8.41
CA ALA A 47 -11.78 -15.48 9.06
C ALA A 47 -12.24 -15.87 10.47
N THR A 48 -12.15 -17.16 10.79
CA THR A 48 -12.51 -17.69 12.11
C THR A 48 -11.35 -17.61 13.12
N GLY A 49 -10.13 -17.41 12.64
CA GLY A 49 -8.91 -17.27 13.44
C GLY A 49 -8.40 -15.82 13.47
N ARG A 50 -7.43 -15.57 14.37
CA ARG A 50 -6.70 -14.30 14.36
C ARG A 50 -5.79 -14.24 13.14
N GLU A 51 -5.74 -13.09 12.49
CA GLU A 51 -4.77 -12.81 11.43
C GLU A 51 -3.34 -12.88 11.98
N ALA A 52 -2.51 -13.70 11.36
CA ALA A 52 -1.07 -13.75 11.63
C ALA A 52 -0.34 -12.62 10.89
N PRO A 53 0.82 -12.16 11.40
CA PRO A 53 1.75 -11.37 10.58
C PRO A 53 2.07 -12.07 9.26
N LEU A 54 2.31 -11.29 8.20
CA LEU A 54 2.52 -11.84 6.85
C LEU A 54 3.77 -12.72 6.76
N ALA A 55 4.83 -12.42 7.54
CA ALA A 55 6.02 -13.27 7.68
C ALA A 55 5.75 -14.62 8.36
N GLN A 56 4.55 -14.82 8.88
CA GLN A 56 4.05 -16.06 9.51
C GLN A 56 2.77 -16.56 8.81
N ALA A 57 2.41 -15.99 7.65
CA ALA A 57 1.21 -16.37 6.92
C ALA A 57 1.23 -17.86 6.58
N GLY A 58 0.08 -18.52 6.80
CA GLY A 58 -0.14 -19.89 6.38
C GLY A 58 -0.47 -19.98 4.90
N LEU A 59 -1.49 -20.77 4.57
CA LEU A 59 -1.93 -21.02 3.19
C LEU A 59 -3.20 -20.24 2.85
N GLU A 60 -3.65 -19.33 3.70
CA GLU A 60 -4.85 -18.53 3.49
C GLU A 60 -4.65 -17.54 2.31
N PRO A 61 -5.38 -17.67 1.19
CA PRO A 61 -5.10 -16.87 -0.01
C PRO A 61 -5.31 -15.37 0.20
N TRP A 62 -6.31 -14.99 1.00
CA TRP A 62 -6.57 -13.58 1.32
C TRP A 62 -5.41 -12.93 2.09
N LEU A 63 -4.61 -13.71 2.82
CA LEU A 63 -3.45 -13.21 3.55
C LEU A 63 -2.19 -13.31 2.70
N ALA A 64 -1.78 -14.53 2.31
CA ALA A 64 -0.51 -14.75 1.64
C ALA A 64 -0.46 -14.13 0.24
N GLN A 65 -1.51 -14.33 -0.57
CA GLN A 65 -1.57 -13.80 -1.93
C GLN A 65 -1.98 -12.32 -1.93
N ARG A 66 -3.17 -12.00 -1.39
CA ARG A 66 -3.75 -10.64 -1.52
C ARG A 66 -3.00 -9.61 -0.69
N LYS A 67 -2.87 -9.84 0.62
CA LYS A 67 -2.08 -8.92 1.48
C LYS A 67 -0.60 -8.94 1.09
N GLY A 68 -0.06 -10.11 0.72
CA GLY A 68 1.34 -10.24 0.28
C GLY A 68 1.67 -9.40 -0.95
N GLY A 69 0.82 -9.47 -1.99
CA GLY A 69 0.95 -8.66 -3.19
C GLY A 69 0.89 -7.16 -2.89
N LEU A 70 -0.10 -6.72 -2.10
CA LEU A 70 -0.23 -5.32 -1.67
C LEU A 70 0.98 -4.83 -0.88
N ALA A 71 1.46 -5.64 0.07
CA ALA A 71 2.60 -5.29 0.92
C ALA A 71 3.87 -5.09 0.08
N LEU A 72 4.19 -6.03 -0.80
CA LEU A 72 5.36 -5.92 -1.68
C LEU A 72 5.21 -4.77 -2.69
N TYR A 73 3.99 -4.54 -3.21
CA TYR A 73 3.71 -3.41 -4.09
C TYR A 73 3.94 -2.06 -3.39
N LEU A 74 3.42 -1.90 -2.17
CA LEU A 74 3.65 -0.69 -1.38
C LEU A 74 5.13 -0.52 -1.01
N LEU A 75 5.80 -1.61 -0.64
CA LEU A 75 7.22 -1.57 -0.32
C LEU A 75 8.04 -1.10 -1.52
N GLN A 76 7.83 -1.65 -2.72
CA GLN A 76 8.56 -1.18 -3.91
C GLN A 76 8.24 0.26 -4.28
N ASP A 77 7.00 0.69 -4.09
CA ASP A 77 6.59 2.07 -4.37
C ASP A 77 7.28 3.07 -3.42
N GLN A 78 7.59 2.66 -2.19
CA GLN A 78 8.27 3.48 -1.18
C GLN A 78 9.80 3.41 -1.25
N LEU A 79 10.36 2.25 -1.60
CA LEU A 79 11.80 1.98 -1.58
C LEU A 79 12.47 2.08 -2.96
N GLY A 80 11.66 2.04 -4.02
CA GLY A 80 12.07 1.90 -5.41
C GLY A 80 12.05 0.45 -5.89
N GLU A 81 11.51 0.24 -7.09
CA GLU A 81 11.38 -1.07 -7.74
C GLU A 81 12.74 -1.78 -7.88
N ASP A 82 13.77 -1.08 -8.37
CA ASP A 82 15.10 -1.66 -8.57
C ASP A 82 15.71 -2.19 -7.27
N ARG A 83 15.46 -1.50 -6.15
CA ARG A 83 15.96 -1.88 -4.83
C ARG A 83 15.30 -3.17 -4.34
N VAL A 84 13.96 -3.24 -4.42
CA VAL A 84 13.22 -4.44 -4.03
C VAL A 84 13.58 -5.60 -4.95
N ASN A 85 13.65 -5.39 -6.26
CA ASN A 85 14.03 -6.41 -7.23
C ASN A 85 15.48 -6.90 -7.04
N ALA A 86 16.41 -6.04 -6.63
CA ALA A 86 17.76 -6.46 -6.27
C ALA A 86 17.77 -7.40 -5.06
N VAL A 87 16.98 -7.10 -4.02
CA VAL A 87 16.82 -7.99 -2.85
C VAL A 87 16.22 -9.33 -3.28
N LEU A 88 15.14 -9.34 -4.05
CA LEU A 88 14.49 -10.57 -4.51
C LEU A 88 15.42 -11.44 -5.36
N ARG A 89 16.19 -10.83 -6.27
CA ARG A 89 17.19 -11.57 -7.06
C ARG A 89 18.29 -12.17 -6.20
N ALA A 90 18.80 -11.42 -5.22
CA ALA A 90 19.84 -11.90 -4.32
C ALA A 90 19.32 -13.04 -3.42
N PHE A 91 18.08 -12.91 -2.93
CA PHE A 91 17.40 -13.95 -2.17
C PHE A 91 17.26 -15.24 -2.99
N LEU A 92 16.75 -15.13 -4.22
CA LEU A 92 16.63 -16.27 -5.14
C LEU A 92 17.98 -16.89 -5.49
N ALA A 93 19.04 -16.09 -5.66
CA ALA A 93 20.38 -16.63 -5.93
C ALA A 93 20.94 -17.45 -4.75
N ARG A 94 20.65 -17.04 -3.50
CA ARG A 94 21.09 -17.75 -2.30
C ARG A 94 20.27 -19.00 -1.98
N HIS A 95 18.96 -18.93 -2.18
CA HIS A 95 18.01 -19.94 -1.70
C HIS A 95 17.32 -20.74 -2.81
N GLY A 96 17.45 -20.32 -4.07
CA GLY A 96 16.77 -20.88 -5.22
C GLY A 96 17.56 -21.92 -6.02
N ALA A 97 18.83 -22.18 -5.68
CA ALA A 97 19.63 -23.22 -6.34
C ALA A 97 18.99 -24.62 -6.23
N ASP A 98 18.22 -24.86 -5.17
CA ASP A 98 17.46 -26.09 -4.92
C ASP A 98 15.94 -25.93 -5.13
N ALA A 99 15.49 -24.85 -5.79
CA ALA A 99 14.06 -24.62 -6.06
C ALA A 99 13.45 -25.68 -6.99
N GLY A 100 14.25 -26.30 -7.86
CA GLY A 100 13.82 -27.40 -8.74
C GLY A 100 13.55 -28.72 -8.03
N THR A 101 14.06 -28.90 -6.80
CA THR A 101 13.85 -30.10 -5.97
C THR A 101 12.84 -29.85 -4.83
N GLY A 102 12.31 -28.63 -4.71
CA GLY A 102 11.36 -28.25 -3.65
C GLY A 102 12.00 -28.09 -2.26
N THR A 103 13.33 -28.00 -2.18
CA THR A 103 14.09 -27.96 -0.91
C THR A 103 14.76 -26.62 -0.63
N GLY A 104 14.27 -25.54 -1.25
CA GLY A 104 14.77 -24.18 -1.00
C GLY A 104 14.83 -23.88 0.51
N THR A 105 15.96 -23.37 0.97
CA THR A 105 16.26 -23.19 2.41
C THR A 105 15.78 -21.85 2.98
N GLY A 106 15.41 -20.91 2.10
CA GLY A 106 15.03 -19.55 2.50
C GLY A 106 13.67 -19.52 3.18
N THR A 107 13.57 -18.79 4.28
CA THR A 107 12.32 -18.56 5.01
C THR A 107 11.78 -17.15 4.74
N ALA A 108 10.50 -16.92 5.03
CA ALA A 108 9.93 -15.58 4.99
C ALA A 108 10.66 -14.60 5.92
N ALA A 109 11.20 -15.08 7.05
CA ALA A 109 11.99 -14.28 7.97
C ALA A 109 13.32 -13.82 7.33
N ASP A 110 13.97 -14.70 6.56
CA ASP A 110 15.19 -14.34 5.83
C ASP A 110 14.92 -13.24 4.79
N LEU A 111 13.84 -13.38 4.01
CA LEU A 111 13.44 -12.35 3.04
C LEU A 111 13.13 -11.01 3.75
N VAL A 112 12.41 -11.04 4.86
CA VAL A 112 12.09 -9.83 5.63
C VAL A 112 13.35 -9.16 6.19
N ALA A 113 14.33 -9.95 6.64
CA ALA A 113 15.62 -9.43 7.09
C ALA A 113 16.37 -8.74 5.94
N ASP A 114 16.39 -9.34 4.74
CA ASP A 114 17.01 -8.74 3.57
C ASP A 114 16.32 -7.44 3.13
N LEU A 115 14.98 -7.41 3.13
CA LEU A 115 14.21 -6.21 2.81
C LEU A 115 14.46 -5.10 3.84
N ARG A 116 14.55 -5.45 5.13
CA ARG A 116 14.91 -4.50 6.19
C ARG A 116 16.31 -3.92 5.98
N ALA A 117 17.29 -4.75 5.67
CA ALA A 117 18.66 -4.31 5.44
C ALA A 117 18.78 -3.36 4.24
N ALA A 118 17.90 -3.52 3.24
CA ALA A 118 17.84 -2.62 2.09
C ALA A 118 17.04 -1.33 2.34
N ALA A 119 16.18 -1.27 3.36
CA ALA A 119 15.32 -0.12 3.60
C ALA A 119 16.09 1.11 4.10
N PRO A 120 15.85 2.32 3.55
CA PRO A 120 16.33 3.56 4.14
C PRO A 120 15.88 3.72 5.60
N ALA A 121 16.67 4.39 6.44
CA ALA A 121 16.37 4.55 7.86
C ALA A 121 15.00 5.20 8.13
N ASP A 122 14.59 6.16 7.30
CA ASP A 122 13.29 6.84 7.39
C ASP A 122 12.10 5.97 6.93
N LYS A 123 12.36 4.78 6.37
CA LYS A 123 11.35 3.84 5.85
C LYS A 123 11.48 2.43 6.42
N ALA A 124 12.46 2.16 7.28
CA ALA A 124 12.68 0.85 7.89
C ALA A 124 11.47 0.37 8.71
N TYR A 125 10.69 1.30 9.26
CA TYR A 125 9.43 1.01 9.96
C TYR A 125 8.46 0.21 9.08
N LEU A 126 8.45 0.49 7.77
CA LEU A 126 7.47 -0.06 6.83
C LEU A 126 7.63 -1.58 6.70
N VAL A 127 8.85 -2.09 6.77
CA VAL A 127 9.11 -3.53 6.71
C VAL A 127 8.49 -4.24 7.93
N HIS A 128 8.59 -3.64 9.12
CA HIS A 128 7.94 -4.18 10.31
C HIS A 128 6.41 -4.15 10.15
N ASP A 129 5.85 -3.00 9.76
CA ASP A 129 4.41 -2.79 9.64
C ASP A 129 3.77 -3.73 8.60
N LEU A 130 4.46 -4.01 7.50
CA LEU A 130 3.95 -4.86 6.42
C LEU A 130 4.10 -6.36 6.69
N PHE A 131 5.21 -6.79 7.28
CA PHE A 131 5.55 -8.21 7.34
C PHE A 131 5.47 -8.81 8.75
N GLU A 132 5.76 -8.05 9.78
CA GLU A 132 5.93 -8.57 11.15
C GLU A 132 4.80 -8.18 12.11
N ALA A 133 3.95 -7.25 11.70
CA ALA A 133 2.77 -6.85 12.44
C ALA A 133 1.52 -6.89 11.56
N VAL A 134 0.34 -6.88 12.20
CA VAL A 134 -0.93 -6.68 11.49
C VAL A 134 -1.31 -5.21 11.60
N VAL A 135 -0.73 -4.39 10.71
CA VAL A 135 -1.00 -2.96 10.65
C VAL A 135 -1.98 -2.64 9.53
N LEU A 136 -2.99 -1.81 9.84
CA LEU A 136 -3.91 -1.24 8.88
C LEU A 136 -4.01 0.28 9.05
N TYR A 137 -4.44 0.96 8.01
CA TYR A 137 -4.72 2.39 8.03
C TYR A 137 -6.22 2.69 8.14
N GLU A 138 -6.52 3.86 8.68
CA GLU A 138 -7.82 4.52 8.55
C GLU A 138 -7.59 5.91 7.95
N ASN A 139 -7.45 5.95 6.63
CA ASN A 139 -7.35 7.18 5.87
C ASN A 139 -8.72 7.59 5.37
N ARG A 140 -8.98 8.90 5.37
CA ARG A 140 -10.25 9.43 4.92
C ARG A 140 -10.04 10.81 4.32
N ALA A 141 -10.66 11.05 3.17
CA ALA A 141 -10.90 12.40 2.69
C ALA A 141 -12.22 12.90 3.31
N ASP A 142 -12.14 14.03 4.03
CA ASP A 142 -13.28 14.60 4.75
C ASP A 142 -14.07 15.56 3.88
N SER A 143 -13.37 16.46 3.17
CA SER A 143 -13.95 17.37 2.18
C SER A 143 -12.88 17.87 1.20
N ALA A 144 -13.30 18.30 0.02
CA ALA A 144 -12.43 19.00 -0.91
C ALA A 144 -13.18 20.12 -1.63
N SER A 145 -12.52 21.26 -1.81
CA SER A 145 -13.04 22.38 -2.58
C SER A 145 -11.98 22.91 -3.55
N ALA A 146 -12.41 23.59 -4.60
CA ALA A 146 -11.55 24.19 -5.59
C ALA A 146 -12.03 25.58 -5.98
N ARG A 147 -11.06 26.49 -6.15
CA ARG A 147 -11.27 27.83 -6.67
C ARG A 147 -10.48 28.01 -7.96
N ARG A 148 -11.13 28.54 -8.99
CA ARG A 148 -10.42 28.93 -10.22
C ARG A 148 -9.56 30.17 -9.98
N ARG A 149 -8.31 30.10 -10.41
CA ARG A 149 -7.31 31.16 -10.30
C ARG A 149 -7.33 32.09 -11.52
N PRO A 150 -6.81 33.34 -11.42
CA PRO A 150 -6.72 34.26 -12.56
C PRO A 150 -5.88 33.74 -13.73
N ASP A 151 -4.90 32.87 -13.45
CA ASP A 151 -4.08 32.20 -14.47
C ASP A 151 -4.76 31.01 -15.15
N GLY A 152 -6.03 30.74 -14.81
CA GLY A 152 -6.84 29.67 -15.37
C GLY A 152 -6.67 28.30 -14.71
N LYS A 153 -5.72 28.15 -13.77
CA LYS A 153 -5.52 26.95 -12.96
C LYS A 153 -6.55 26.84 -11.84
N TYR A 154 -6.56 25.72 -11.12
CA TYR A 154 -7.42 25.51 -9.96
C TYR A 154 -6.56 25.32 -8.72
N GLU A 155 -6.88 26.06 -7.65
CA GLU A 155 -6.38 25.79 -6.31
C GLU A 155 -7.37 24.88 -5.60
N VAL A 156 -6.92 23.68 -5.21
CA VAL A 156 -7.72 22.66 -4.53
C VAL A 156 -7.30 22.60 -3.07
N THR A 157 -8.25 22.71 -2.15
CA THR A 157 -8.05 22.49 -0.72
C THR A 157 -8.66 21.16 -0.33
N LEU A 158 -7.89 20.27 0.28
CA LEU A 158 -8.29 18.96 0.77
C LEU A 158 -8.19 18.94 2.30
N HIS A 159 -9.30 18.62 2.95
CA HIS A 159 -9.33 18.21 4.35
C HIS A 159 -9.34 16.68 4.41
N ALA A 160 -8.40 16.10 5.16
CA ALA A 160 -8.28 14.66 5.30
C ALA A 160 -7.89 14.27 6.71
N SER A 161 -8.12 13.00 7.04
CA SER A 161 -7.63 12.39 8.27
C SER A 161 -6.93 11.07 8.00
N ALA A 162 -5.96 10.75 8.85
CA ALA A 162 -5.18 9.52 8.80
C ALA A 162 -5.03 8.94 10.21
N ALA A 163 -5.06 7.62 10.31
CA ALA A 163 -4.62 6.90 11.49
C ALA A 163 -3.96 5.58 11.09
N LYS A 164 -3.06 5.11 11.97
CA LYS A 164 -2.39 3.81 11.83
C LYS A 164 -2.73 2.95 13.03
N LEU A 165 -3.17 1.73 12.78
CA LEU A 165 -3.64 0.80 13.80
C LEU A 165 -2.87 -0.50 13.72
N ARG A 166 -2.43 -1.00 14.86
CA ARG A 166 -1.97 -2.38 15.00
C ARG A 166 -3.09 -3.24 15.57
N THR A 167 -3.32 -4.37 14.93
CA THR A 167 -4.28 -5.39 15.38
C THR A 167 -3.53 -6.69 15.73
N GLY A 168 -4.24 -7.70 16.22
CA GLY A 168 -3.66 -8.99 16.65
C GLY A 168 -3.54 -9.18 18.17
N GLY A 169 -3.71 -8.10 18.95
CA GLY A 169 -3.93 -8.14 20.40
C GLY A 169 -5.41 -8.29 20.76
N ALA A 170 -5.73 -8.21 22.07
CA ALA A 170 -7.12 -8.23 22.54
C ALA A 170 -7.94 -7.01 22.06
N LEU A 171 -7.26 -5.88 21.81
CA LEU A 171 -7.84 -4.64 21.31
C LEU A 171 -6.96 -4.08 20.19
N GLU A 172 -7.56 -3.27 19.31
CA GLU A 172 -6.80 -2.47 18.34
C GLU A 172 -5.99 -1.39 19.07
N GLN A 173 -4.72 -1.24 18.69
CA GLN A 173 -3.81 -0.24 19.26
C GLN A 173 -3.54 0.84 18.22
N GLN A 174 -3.75 2.10 18.57
CA GLN A 174 -3.33 3.21 17.74
C GLN A 174 -1.80 3.37 17.78
N LEU A 175 -1.18 3.45 16.61
CA LEU A 175 0.24 3.70 16.44
C LEU A 175 0.49 5.17 16.04
N PRO A 176 1.64 5.75 16.40
CA PRO A 176 2.03 7.06 15.89
C PRO A 176 2.18 7.01 14.36
N LEU A 177 1.78 8.08 13.70
CA LEU A 177 2.05 8.30 12.29
C LEU A 177 3.48 8.81 12.11
N ALA A 178 4.21 8.19 11.19
CA ALA A 178 5.49 8.63 10.70
C ALA A 178 5.65 8.12 9.27
N ASP A 179 4.58 8.29 8.47
CA ASP A 179 4.34 7.53 7.27
C ASP A 179 4.32 8.42 6.04
N TYR A 180 4.96 8.00 4.96
CA TYR A 180 4.86 8.70 3.68
C TYR A 180 3.57 8.28 2.97
N ILE A 181 2.59 9.18 2.94
CA ILE A 181 1.28 8.95 2.36
C ILE A 181 1.11 9.82 1.12
N GLU A 182 0.52 9.24 0.07
CA GLU A 182 0.23 9.93 -1.18
C GLU A 182 -1.13 10.62 -1.10
N PHE A 183 -1.19 11.86 -1.53
CA PHE A 183 -2.41 12.64 -1.71
C PHE A 183 -2.56 12.96 -3.18
N GLY A 184 -3.78 13.17 -3.65
CA GLY A 184 -3.98 13.44 -5.05
C GLY A 184 -5.30 14.11 -5.39
N VAL A 185 -5.31 14.66 -6.59
CA VAL A 185 -6.49 15.21 -7.24
C VAL A 185 -6.63 14.49 -8.59
N ASP A 186 -7.85 14.10 -8.91
CA ASP A 186 -8.26 13.55 -10.19
C ASP A 186 -9.22 14.52 -10.88
N ASP A 187 -9.28 14.48 -12.21
CA ASP A 187 -10.34 15.13 -12.99
C ASP A 187 -11.69 14.40 -12.84
N ARG A 188 -12.71 14.84 -13.59
CA ARG A 188 -14.04 14.21 -13.56
C ARG A 188 -14.07 12.82 -14.18
N ASP A 189 -13.14 12.52 -15.08
CA ASP A 189 -13.03 11.22 -15.75
C ASP A 189 -12.20 10.23 -14.91
N GLY A 190 -11.62 10.69 -13.80
CA GLY A 190 -10.82 9.90 -12.87
C GLY A 190 -9.34 9.82 -13.24
N ASN A 191 -8.86 10.66 -14.16
CA ASN A 191 -7.44 10.74 -14.49
C ASN A 191 -6.68 11.57 -13.43
N PRO A 192 -5.46 11.17 -13.05
CA PRO A 192 -4.64 11.92 -12.10
C PRO A 192 -4.26 13.30 -12.66
N LEU A 193 -4.57 14.35 -11.90
CA LEU A 193 -4.04 15.70 -12.11
C LEU A 193 -2.78 15.94 -11.27
N VAL A 194 -2.73 15.38 -10.07
CA VAL A 194 -1.55 15.43 -9.19
C VAL A 194 -1.49 14.21 -8.28
N ARG A 195 -0.28 13.76 -8.00
CA ARG A 195 0.07 12.86 -6.90
C ARG A 195 1.21 13.47 -6.12
N ASP A 196 1.02 13.66 -4.83
CA ASP A 196 1.97 14.34 -3.96
C ASP A 196 2.15 13.52 -2.68
N ARG A 197 3.39 13.10 -2.41
CA ARG A 197 3.71 12.26 -1.27
C ARG A 197 4.26 13.11 -0.15
N ARG A 198 3.64 13.01 1.02
CA ARG A 198 4.04 13.76 2.21
C ARG A 198 4.27 12.85 3.40
N LEU A 199 5.21 13.24 4.25
CA LEU A 199 5.42 12.60 5.54
C LEU A 199 4.34 13.07 6.52
N VAL A 200 3.47 12.16 6.92
CA VAL A 200 2.35 12.41 7.82
C VAL A 200 2.74 12.02 9.24
N ARG A 201 2.58 12.95 10.18
CA ARG A 201 2.76 12.74 11.63
C ARG A 201 1.53 13.08 12.46
N GLU A 202 0.56 13.73 11.83
CA GLU A 202 -0.64 14.25 12.48
C GLU A 202 -1.87 13.56 11.92
N ARG A 203 -2.92 13.45 12.75
CA ARG A 203 -4.17 12.80 12.37
C ARG A 203 -4.96 13.63 11.36
N THR A 204 -5.03 14.95 11.56
CA THR A 204 -5.85 15.85 10.74
C THR A 204 -4.94 16.65 9.82
N LEU A 205 -5.32 16.77 8.55
CA LEU A 205 -4.49 17.34 7.50
C LEU A 205 -5.31 18.31 6.67
N VAL A 206 -4.69 19.44 6.32
CA VAL A 206 -5.20 20.38 5.33
C VAL A 206 -4.11 20.57 4.28
N LEU A 207 -4.42 20.21 3.03
CA LEU A 207 -3.49 20.25 1.92
C LEU A 207 -4.02 21.13 0.81
N SER A 208 -3.12 21.89 0.18
CA SER A 208 -3.43 22.68 -1.02
C SER A 208 -2.63 22.18 -2.22
N PHE A 209 -3.30 22.09 -3.37
CA PHE A 209 -2.73 21.69 -4.65
C PHE A 209 -3.09 22.70 -5.74
N ILE A 210 -2.19 22.89 -6.69
CA ILE A 210 -2.47 23.66 -7.91
C ILE A 210 -2.50 22.70 -9.08
N VAL A 211 -3.63 22.65 -9.79
CA VAL A 211 -3.83 21.74 -10.93
C VAL A 211 -4.24 22.52 -12.19
N ASP A 212 -3.84 21.99 -13.34
CA ASP A 212 -3.99 22.67 -14.65
C ASP A 212 -5.34 22.41 -15.33
N ALA A 213 -6.15 21.50 -14.78
CA ALA A 213 -7.47 21.15 -15.29
C ALA A 213 -8.50 21.13 -14.16
N GLN A 214 -9.78 21.16 -14.54
CA GLN A 214 -10.87 21.20 -13.58
C GLN A 214 -10.90 19.92 -12.72
N PRO A 215 -10.81 20.04 -11.38
CA PRO A 215 -10.77 18.89 -10.49
C PRO A 215 -12.15 18.25 -10.33
N GLY A 216 -12.18 16.92 -10.29
CA GLY A 216 -13.36 16.11 -10.04
C GLY A 216 -13.38 15.51 -8.64
N ARG A 217 -12.28 14.87 -8.21
CA ARG A 217 -12.15 14.26 -6.87
C ARG A 217 -10.78 14.54 -6.27
N ALA A 218 -10.69 14.56 -4.95
CA ALA A 218 -9.42 14.68 -4.23
C ALA A 218 -9.41 13.80 -2.99
N GLY A 219 -8.22 13.45 -2.52
CA GLY A 219 -8.11 12.61 -1.34
C GLY A 219 -6.72 12.09 -0.98
N ILE A 220 -6.73 11.08 -0.12
CA ILE A 220 -5.59 10.44 0.55
C ILE A 220 -5.54 8.97 0.14
N ASP A 221 -4.34 8.47 -0.19
CA ASP A 221 -4.14 7.18 -0.85
C ASP A 221 -5.12 6.94 -2.03
N PRO A 222 -5.09 7.82 -3.05
CA PRO A 222 -6.04 7.80 -4.17
C PRO A 222 -5.97 6.53 -5.01
N ASP A 223 -4.85 5.80 -4.93
CA ASP A 223 -4.55 4.65 -5.77
C ASP A 223 -4.57 3.31 -4.99
N HIS A 224 -5.06 3.33 -3.74
CA HIS A 224 -5.25 2.13 -2.89
C HIS A 224 -3.95 1.37 -2.60
N LYS A 225 -2.85 2.08 -2.39
CA LYS A 225 -1.53 1.49 -2.10
C LYS A 225 -1.40 1.10 -0.64
N LEU A 226 -2.11 1.78 0.27
CA LEU A 226 -2.09 1.46 1.70
C LEU A 226 -3.12 0.37 2.02
N ILE A 227 -2.81 -0.45 3.01
CA ILE A 227 -3.73 -1.47 3.53
C ILE A 227 -4.74 -0.77 4.45
N ASP A 228 -5.71 -0.11 3.83
CA ASP A 228 -6.73 0.68 4.50
C ASP A 228 -7.96 -0.16 4.89
N LYS A 229 -8.55 0.09 6.06
CA LYS A 229 -9.76 -0.62 6.54
C LYS A 229 -11.01 -0.24 5.74
N LYS A 230 -11.06 0.97 5.17
CA LYS A 230 -12.22 1.51 4.47
C LYS A 230 -11.77 2.37 3.27
N PRO A 231 -11.14 1.77 2.25
CA PRO A 231 -10.60 2.50 1.09
C PRO A 231 -11.66 3.25 0.26
N THR A 232 -12.96 3.07 0.52
CA THR A 232 -14.04 3.72 -0.21
C THR A 232 -14.23 5.19 0.17
N ASP A 233 -13.72 5.65 1.31
CA ASP A 233 -13.75 7.06 1.71
C ASP A 233 -12.38 7.78 1.60
N ASN A 234 -11.42 7.16 0.91
CA ASN A 234 -10.14 7.77 0.56
C ASN A 234 -10.26 9.00 -0.35
N MET A 235 -11.35 9.13 -1.11
CA MET A 235 -11.54 10.18 -2.12
C MET A 235 -12.95 10.78 -2.01
N VAL A 236 -13.06 12.10 -2.11
CA VAL A 236 -14.34 12.82 -2.12
C VAL A 236 -14.50 13.65 -3.40
N PRO A 237 -15.74 13.94 -3.86
CA PRO A 237 -15.98 14.94 -4.87
C PRO A 237 -15.39 16.30 -4.46
N VAL A 238 -14.88 17.05 -5.43
CA VAL A 238 -14.38 18.40 -5.22
C VAL A 238 -15.50 19.39 -5.50
N ASP A 239 -15.84 20.20 -4.50
CA ASP A 239 -16.76 21.33 -4.68
C ASP A 239 -16.06 22.42 -5.50
N ASN A 240 -16.61 22.75 -6.66
CA ASN A 240 -15.99 23.71 -7.58
C ASN A 240 -16.74 25.04 -7.47
N GLU A 241 -16.13 26.03 -6.82
CA GLU A 241 -16.63 27.40 -6.69
C GLU A 241 -16.22 28.30 -7.87
#